data_AF-A0A1G5AHI8-F1
#
_entry.id   AF-A0A1G5AHI8-F1
#
_cell.length_a   1.000
_cell.length_b   1.000
_cell.length_c   1.000
_cell.angle_alpha   90.00
_cell.angle_beta   90.00
_cell.angle_gamma   90.00
#
_symmetry.space_group_name_H-M   'P 1'
#
loop_
_entity.id
_entity.type
_entity.pdbx_description
1 polymer ?
#
loop_
_entity_poly.entity_id
_entity_poly.type
_entity_poly.pdbx_seq_one_letter_code
_entity_poly.pdbx_strand_id
1 'polypeptide(L)' 'MNKEIAQILKELSYYSSLGLQVAISILLGVGFGIFLDRFFGTTPVLMLIFLVLGIAAAFRNLLLAVKRSKKL' A
#
# COMPACT_ATOMS: atom_id res chain seq x y z
N MET A 1 -15.05 27.46 14.63
CA MET A 1 -14.77 26.25 13.82
C MET A 1 -14.99 25.05 14.73
N ASN A 2 -16.04 24.26 14.50
CA ASN A 2 -16.46 23.19 15.40
C ASN A 2 -15.34 22.16 15.53
N LYS A 3 -14.81 21.96 16.74
CA LYS A 3 -13.67 21.06 17.01
C LYS A 3 -13.93 19.64 16.49
N GLU A 4 -15.19 19.22 16.44
CA GLU A 4 -15.65 17.95 15.87
C GLU A 4 -15.31 17.80 14.39
N ILE A 5 -15.58 18.83 13.56
CA ILE A 5 -15.28 18.79 12.11
C ILE A 5 -13.77 18.64 11.89
N ALA A 6 -12.96 19.31 12.71
CA ALA A 6 -11.50 19.21 12.64
C ALA A 6 -10.99 17.81 13.03
N GLN A 7 -11.62 17.14 13.99
CA GLN A 7 -11.27 15.75 14.33
C GLN A 7 -11.67 14.77 13.22
N ILE A 8 -12.88 14.92 12.68
CA ILE A 8 -13.37 14.08 11.56
C ILE A 8 -12.44 14.24 10.35
N LEU A 9 -12.05 15.46 9.99
CA LEU A 9 -11.10 15.72 8.91
C LEU A 9 -9.74 15.05 9.16
N LYS A 10 -9.26 15.05 10.41
CA LYS A 10 -7.97 14.48 10.78
C LYS A 10 -7.98 12.95 10.69
N GLU A 11 -9.05 12.31 11.17
CA GLU A 11 -9.25 10.88 11.03
C GLU A 11 -9.41 10.47 9.57
N LEU A 12 -10.22 11.20 8.80
CA LEU A 12 -10.43 10.93 7.38
C LEU A 12 -9.13 11.06 6.57
N SER A 13 -8.33 12.10 6.86
CA SER A 13 -7.01 12.29 6.27
C SER A 13 -6.07 11.13 6.58
N TYR A 14 -6.08 10.64 7.82
CA TYR A 14 -5.27 9.51 8.25
C TYR A 14 -5.67 8.23 7.48
N TYR A 15 -6.95 7.87 7.45
CA TYR A 15 -7.42 6.69 6.72
C TYR A 15 -7.16 6.78 5.20
N SER A 16 -7.34 7.97 4.62
CA SER A 16 -7.07 8.21 3.20
C SER A 16 -5.58 8.04 2.87
N SER A 17 -4.68 8.55 3.72
CA SER A 17 -3.24 8.39 3.54
C SER A 17 -2.80 6.92 3.61
N LEU A 18 -3.41 6.11 4.47
CA LEU A 18 -3.16 4.67 4.55
C LEU A 18 -3.60 3.96 3.27
N GLY A 19 -4.79 4.28 2.75
CA GLY A 19 -5.28 3.72 1.48
C GLY A 19 -4.39 4.07 0.30
N LEU A 20 -3.94 5.33 0.20
CA LEU A 20 -2.99 5.78 -0.82
C LEU A 20 -1.66 5.04 -0.72
N GLN A 21 -1.13 4.84 0.49
CA GLN A 21 0.13 4.14 0.70
C GLN A 21 0.07 2.68 0.23
N VAL A 22 -1.06 2.00 0.49
CA VAL A 22 -1.32 0.65 -0.02
C VAL A 22 -1.39 0.63 -1.54
N ALA A 23 -2.17 1.54 -2.13
CA ALA A 23 -2.35 1.63 -3.58
C ALA A 23 -1.01 1.85 -4.30
N ILE A 24 -0.18 2.78 -3.79
CA ILE A 24 1.15 3.07 -4.33
C ILE A 24 2.05 1.84 -4.23
N SER A 25 2.04 1.13 -3.09
CA SER A 25 2.85 -0.09 -2.91
C SER A 25 2.49 -1.19 -3.91
N ILE A 26 1.20 -1.39 -4.19
CA ILE A 26 0.73 -2.39 -5.17
C ILE A 26 1.12 -1.95 -6.59
N LEU A 27 0.89 -0.69 -6.95
CA LEU A 27 1.25 -0.13 -8.26
C LEU A 27 2.74 -0.31 -8.57
N LEU A 28 3.60 -0.02 -7.59
CA LEU A 28 5.05 -0.20 -7.75
C LEU A 28 5.43 -1.67 -7.91
N GLY A 29 4.85 -2.58 -7.11
CA GLY A 29 5.12 -4.01 -7.22
C GLY A 29 4.70 -4.60 -8.56
N VAL A 30 3.50 -4.25 -9.03
CA VAL A 30 2.97 -4.68 -10.34
C VAL A 30 3.78 -4.06 -11.48
N GLY A 31 4.08 -2.77 -11.42
CA GLY A 31 4.87 -2.07 -12.43
C GLY A 31 6.26 -2.67 -12.59
N PHE A 32 6.96 -2.93 -11.49
CA PHE A 32 8.25 -3.63 -11.51
C PHE A 32 8.14 -5.07 -12.01
N GLY A 33 7.11 -5.80 -11.58
CA GLY A 33 6.87 -7.17 -12.00
C GLY A 33 6.67 -7.30 -13.52
N ILE A 34 5.88 -6.40 -14.12
CA ILE A 34 5.67 -6.34 -15.57
C ILE A 34 6.95 -5.96 -16.32
N PHE A 35 7.71 -5.00 -15.79
CA PHE A 35 8.99 -4.59 -16.40
C PHE A 35 9.98 -5.76 -16.44
N LEU A 36 10.09 -6.51 -15.33
CA LEU A 36 10.96 -7.68 -15.24
C LEU A 36 10.46 -8.83 -16.13
N ASP A 37 9.16 -9.15 -16.13
CA ASP A 37 8.62 -10.21 -16.99
C ASP A 37 8.86 -9.94 -18.48
N ARG A 38 8.80 -8.68 -18.89
CA ARG A 38 9.10 -8.26 -20.27
C ARG A 38 10.59 -8.33 -20.59
N PHE A 39 11.47 -8.12 -19.60
CA PHE A 39 12.92 -8.23 -19.77
C PHE A 39 13.40 -9.68 -19.81
N PHE A 40 12.84 -10.56 -18.98
CA PHE A 40 13.20 -11.98 -18.89
C PHE A 40 12.38 -12.89 -19.81
N GLY A 41 11.29 -12.38 -20.41
CA GLY A 41 10.42 -13.15 -21.30
C GLY A 41 9.54 -14.19 -20.59
N THR A 42 9.49 -14.17 -19.25
CA THR A 42 8.80 -15.17 -18.40
C THR A 42 7.34 -14.85 -18.12
N THR A 43 6.73 -13.97 -18.90
CA THR A 43 5.33 -13.52 -18.68
C THR A 43 4.39 -14.72 -18.54
N PRO A 44 3.67 -14.91 -17.40
CA PRO A 44 3.40 -13.97 -16.30
C PRO A 44 3.99 -14.37 -14.92
N VAL A 45 5.11 -15.09 -14.89
CA VAL A 45 5.63 -15.71 -13.66
C VAL A 45 6.24 -14.68 -12.69
N LEU A 46 7.10 -13.77 -13.17
CA LEU A 46 7.70 -12.76 -12.30
C LEU A 46 6.66 -11.75 -11.84
N MET A 47 5.68 -11.41 -12.69
CA MET A 47 4.56 -10.56 -12.32
C MET A 47 3.77 -11.16 -11.14
N LEU A 48 3.47 -12.46 -11.16
CA LEU A 48 2.75 -13.13 -10.06
C LEU A 48 3.56 -13.12 -8.76
N ILE A 49 4.86 -13.38 -8.82
CA ILE A 49 5.74 -13.35 -7.64
C ILE A 49 5.80 -11.93 -7.06
N PHE A 50 6.02 -10.91 -7.90
CA PHE A 50 6.08 -9.52 -7.47
C PHE A 50 4.73 -8.98 -7.02
N LEU A 51 3.62 -9.47 -7.56
CA LEU A 51 2.27 -9.16 -7.09
C LEU A 51 2.08 -9.68 -5.66
N VAL A 52 2.41 -10.95 -5.40
CA VAL A 52 2.30 -11.55 -4.06
C VAL A 52 3.23 -10.84 -3.07
N LEU A 53 4.46 -10.53 -3.48
CA LEU A 53 5.40 -9.75 -2.66
C LEU A 53 4.90 -8.32 -2.40
N GLY A 54 4.33 -7.66 -3.41
CA GLY A 54 3.76 -6.31 -3.29
C GLY A 54 2.57 -6.27 -2.34
N ILE A 55 1.69 -7.27 -2.42
CA ILE A 55 0.57 -7.46 -1.49
C ILE A 55 1.11 -7.72 -0.07
N ALA A 56 2.07 -8.63 0.09
CA ALA A 56 2.66 -8.94 1.39
C ALA A 56 3.35 -7.72 2.03
N ALA A 57 4.05 -6.91 1.23
CA ALA A 57 4.68 -5.67 1.68
C ALA A 57 3.64 -4.62 2.08
N ALA A 58 2.59 -4.43 1.28
CA ALA A 58 1.49 -3.52 1.59
C ALA A 58 0.78 -3.91 2.90
N PHE A 59 0.47 -5.19 3.09
CA PHE A 59 -0.13 -5.71 4.31
C PHE A 59 0.79 -5.55 5.53
N ARG A 60 2.09 -5.85 5.41
CA ARG A 60 3.04 -5.61 6.51
C ARG A 60 3.09 -4.15 6.92
N ASN A 61 3.12 -3.24 5.94
CA ASN A 61 3.19 -1.81 6.21
C ASN A 61 1.88 -1.29 6.85
N LEU A 62 0.73 -1.77 6.37
CA LEU A 62 -0.58 -1.47 6.97
C LEU A 62 -0.66 -1.96 8.42
N LEU A 63 -0.25 -3.21 8.70
CA LEU A 63 -0.26 -3.78 10.05
C LEU A 63 0.70 -3.03 11.00
N LEU A 64 1.85 -2.58 10.51
CA LEU A 64 2.79 -1.74 11.26
C LEU A 64 2.20 -0.36 11.56
N ALA A 65 1.53 0.27 10.59
CA ALA A 65 0.87 1.55 10.76
C ALA A 65 -0.28 1.48 11.78
N VAL A 66 -1.12 0.45 11.68
CA VAL A 66 -2.20 0.18 12.65
C VAL A 66 -1.64 -0.11 14.04
N LYS A 67 -0.58 -0.94 14.16
CA LYS A 67 0.08 -1.19 15.45
C LYS A 67 0.67 0.08 16.07
N ARG A 68 1.22 0.99 15.26
CA ARG A 68 1.72 2.29 15.74
C ARG A 68 0.58 3.21 16.16
N SER A 69 -0.52 3.24 15.42
CA SER A 69 -1.69 4.05 15.79
C SER A 69 -2.37 3.57 17.07
N LYS A 70 -2.27 2.27 17.40
CA LYS A 70 -2.81 1.71 18.64
C LYS A 70 -1.92 1.96 19.88
N LYS A 71 -0.72 2.56 19.70
CA LYS A 71 0.25 2.82 20.78
C LYS A 71 0.38 4.32 21.12
N LEU A 72 -0.45 5.17 20.52
CA LEU A 72 -0.70 6.57 20.86
C LEU A 72 -2.07 6.66 21.56
#